data_AF-A0A269YD09-F1
#
_entry.id   AF-A0A269YD09-F1
#
_cell.length_a   1.000
_cell.length_b   1.000
_cell.length_c   1.000
_cell.angle_alpha   90.00
_cell.angle_beta   90.00
_cell.angle_gamma   90.00
#
_symmetry.space_group_name_H-M   'P 1'
#
loop_
_entity.id
_entity.type
_entity.pdbx_description
1 polymer ?
#
loop_
_entity_poly.entity_id
_entity_poly.type
_entity_poly.pdbx_seq_one_letter_code
_entity_poly.pdbx_strand_id
1 'polypeptide(L)'
;MLKFDRSFLIQSGLRVISMVFIWMLFANISLKLFFVNPRLLHLLVIGLVFAVLLTAVSWPRKNALVIILTDTLLAILLASLYLDTPSINVWLILIGFLLANLLLISNLIDEPHCRWIIYGFISGTGIVLLFTTTYHHYFSLVSLMYMTLMIFANIFFFYYAFMKQNNQLSMIVVSVLILMLCFTLAISFFKMILIAGILAFYAYFESRVNFRNFEKRANVSTVSFLLFSMLVCF
;
A
#
# COMPACT_ATOMS: atom_id res chain seq x y z
N MET A 1 -19.58 7.97 24.32
CA MET A 1 -18.41 7.44 25.04
C MET A 1 -17.70 6.45 24.10
N LEU A 2 -16.65 6.89 23.39
CA LEU A 2 -15.90 6.07 22.45
C LEU A 2 -15.00 5.09 23.24
N LYS A 3 -15.49 3.87 23.53
CA LYS A 3 -14.62 2.76 23.93
C LYS A 3 -13.82 2.34 22.70
N PHE A 4 -12.69 3.01 22.45
CA PHE A 4 -11.70 2.48 21.52
C PHE A 4 -11.11 1.21 22.13
N ASP A 5 -11.31 0.10 21.44
CA ASP A 5 -10.66 -1.16 21.81
C ASP A 5 -9.15 -0.98 21.59
N ARG A 6 -8.36 -1.05 22.68
CA ARG A 6 -6.91 -0.84 22.64
C ARG A 6 -6.24 -1.80 21.66
N SER A 7 -6.78 -3.01 21.52
CA SER A 7 -6.28 -4.02 20.59
C SER A 7 -6.41 -3.58 19.13
N PHE A 8 -7.55 -2.98 18.77
CA PHE A 8 -7.81 -2.45 17.43
C PHE A 8 -6.89 -1.28 17.08
N LEU A 9 -6.66 -0.36 18.03
CA LEU A 9 -5.74 0.76 17.84
C LEU A 9 -4.31 0.30 17.57
N ILE A 10 -3.81 -0.67 18.34
CA ILE A 10 -2.45 -1.21 18.16
C ILE A 10 -2.34 -1.91 16.81
N GLN A 11 -3.32 -2.74 16.44
CA GLN A 11 -3.32 -3.43 15.14
C GLN A 11 -3.37 -2.45 13.98
N SER A 12 -4.17 -1.39 14.08
CA SER A 12 -4.21 -0.36 13.05
C SER A 12 -2.91 0.42 12.96
N GLY A 13 -2.29 0.79 14.09
CA GLY A 13 -0.99 1.46 14.09
C GLY A 13 0.08 0.61 13.43
N LEU A 14 0.10 -0.69 13.73
CA LEU A 14 1.00 -1.64 13.07
C LEU A 14 0.78 -1.72 11.56
N ARG A 15 -0.47 -1.70 11.09
CA ARG A 15 -0.78 -1.69 9.64
C ARG A 15 -0.25 -0.44 8.95
N VAL A 16 -0.45 0.73 9.55
CA VAL A 16 0.06 2.01 9.03
C VAL A 16 1.59 1.97 8.93
N ILE A 17 2.27 1.58 10.02
CA ILE A 17 3.73 1.50 10.06
C ILE A 17 4.25 0.47 9.04
N SER A 18 3.60 -0.69 8.95
CA SER A 18 3.96 -1.75 7.99
C SER A 18 3.84 -1.25 6.56
N MET A 19 2.76 -0.52 6.24
CA MET A 19 2.51 0.03 4.91
C MET A 19 3.58 1.05 4.52
N VAL A 20 3.92 1.99 5.41
CA VAL A 20 5.00 2.96 5.18
C VAL A 20 6.34 2.25 5.00
N PHE A 21 6.63 1.24 5.84
CA PHE A 21 7.86 0.47 5.73
C PHE A 21 7.97 -0.26 4.39
N ILE A 22 6.88 -0.87 3.91
CA ILE A 22 6.82 -1.50 2.58
C ILE A 22 7.15 -0.47 1.49
N TRP A 23 6.58 0.74 1.56
CA TRP A 23 6.91 1.79 0.58
C TRP A 23 8.38 2.18 0.62
N MET A 24 9.00 2.26 1.81
CA MET A 24 10.43 2.51 1.94
C MET A 24 11.27 1.40 1.28
N LEU A 25 10.87 0.13 1.42
CA LEU A 25 11.53 -1.00 0.77
C LEU A 25 11.46 -0.90 -0.76
N PHE A 26 10.27 -0.64 -1.31
CA PHE A 26 10.06 -0.53 -2.75
C PHE A 26 10.70 0.71 -3.38
N ALA A 27 11.00 1.74 -2.58
CA ALA A 27 11.77 2.89 -3.06
C ALA A 27 13.23 2.55 -3.35
N ASN A 28 13.74 1.41 -2.90
CA ASN A 28 15.12 0.98 -3.10
C ASN A 28 16.17 2.03 -2.64
N ILE A 29 15.87 2.71 -1.53
CA ILE A 29 16.74 3.70 -0.89
C ILE A 29 17.18 3.12 0.46
N SER A 30 18.43 3.35 0.86
CA SER A 30 18.89 2.93 2.19
C SER A 30 18.01 3.55 3.28
N LEU A 31 17.49 2.71 4.19
CA LEU A 31 16.58 3.13 5.26
C LEU A 31 17.11 4.30 6.09
N LYS A 32 18.42 4.38 6.30
CA LYS A 32 19.07 5.47 7.04
C LYS A 32 18.79 6.85 6.42
N LEU A 33 18.72 6.93 5.09
CA LEU A 33 18.55 8.21 4.37
C LEU A 33 17.20 8.85 4.63
N PHE A 34 16.16 8.08 4.91
CA PHE A 34 14.83 8.62 5.23
C PHE A 34 14.81 9.42 6.54
N PHE A 35 15.76 9.15 7.45
CA PHE A 35 15.85 9.83 8.75
C PHE A 35 16.92 10.93 8.78
N VAL A 36 17.83 10.95 7.80
CA VAL A 36 18.93 11.92 7.72
C VAL A 36 18.65 13.00 6.68
N ASN A 37 17.98 12.68 5.58
CA ASN A 37 17.66 13.64 4.53
C ASN A 37 16.33 14.35 4.86
N PRO A 38 16.31 15.68 5.05
CA PRO A 38 15.12 16.41 5.45
C PRO A 38 13.98 16.33 4.41
N ARG A 39 14.30 16.23 3.12
CA ARG A 39 13.29 16.10 2.06
C ARG A 39 12.62 14.72 2.09
N LEU A 40 13.41 13.66 2.28
CA LEU A 40 12.86 12.31 2.43
C LEU A 40 12.07 12.16 3.73
N LEU A 41 12.51 12.81 4.81
CA LEU A 41 11.78 12.85 6.07
C LEU A 41 10.42 13.54 5.92
N HIS A 42 10.38 14.70 5.23
CA HIS A 42 9.12 15.40 4.95
C HIS A 42 8.16 14.53 4.13
N LEU A 43 8.66 13.86 3.08
CA LEU A 43 7.88 12.89 2.29
C LEU A 43 7.44 11.67 3.12
N LEU A 44 8.25 11.24 4.08
CA LEU A 44 7.89 10.14 4.99
C LEU A 44 6.76 10.55 5.94
N VAL A 45 6.74 11.80 6.40
CA VAL A 45 5.61 12.34 7.19
C VAL A 45 4.34 12.40 6.35
N ILE A 46 4.43 12.92 5.11
CA ILE A 46 3.30 12.91 4.16
C ILE A 46 2.80 11.48 3.94
N GLY A 47 3.73 10.55 3.71
CA GLY A 47 3.40 9.15 3.50
C GLY A 47 2.73 8.53 4.72
N LEU A 48 3.19 8.84 5.93
CA LEU A 48 2.56 8.34 7.15
C LEU A 48 1.10 8.80 7.26
N VAL A 49 0.82 10.08 7.01
CA VAL A 49 -0.57 10.61 7.03
C VAL A 49 -1.41 9.95 5.94
N PHE A 50 -0.86 9.77 4.74
CA PHE A 50 -1.54 9.09 3.65
C PHE A 50 -1.82 7.61 3.93
N ALA A 51 -0.89 6.92 4.61
CA ALA A 51 -1.08 5.54 5.04
C ALA A 51 -2.21 5.41 6.08
N VAL A 52 -2.40 6.41 6.96
CA VAL A 52 -3.57 6.44 7.86
C VAL A 52 -4.87 6.54 7.05
N LEU A 53 -4.92 7.43 6.07
CA LEU A 53 -6.09 7.58 5.19
C LEU A 53 -6.41 6.27 4.44
N LEU A 54 -5.40 5.64 3.82
CA LEU A 54 -5.58 4.37 3.11
C LEU A 54 -5.99 3.23 4.05
N THR A 55 -5.45 3.19 5.26
CA THR A 55 -5.89 2.23 6.28
C THR A 55 -7.37 2.45 6.62
N ALA A 56 -7.83 3.70 6.72
CA ALA A 56 -9.25 4.02 6.90
C ALA A 56 -10.11 3.61 5.68
N VAL A 57 -9.59 3.67 4.45
CA VAL A 57 -10.24 3.15 3.24
C VAL A 57 -10.47 1.64 3.33
N SER A 58 -9.56 0.89 3.95
CA SER A 58 -9.71 -0.56 4.12
C SER A 58 -10.69 -0.98 5.23
N TRP A 59 -10.98 -0.11 6.21
CA TRP A 59 -11.79 -0.48 7.37
C TRP A 59 -13.25 -0.82 7.04
N PRO A 60 -13.86 -1.79 7.75
CA PRO A 60 -15.27 -2.12 7.57
C PRO A 60 -16.21 -1.04 8.11
N ARG A 61 -15.77 -0.27 9.12
CA ARG A 61 -16.52 0.86 9.68
C ARG A 61 -15.70 2.13 9.54
N LYS A 62 -16.25 3.14 8.85
CA LYS A 62 -15.58 4.42 8.62
C LYS A 62 -15.73 5.32 9.84
N ASN A 63 -14.63 5.90 10.29
CA ASN A 63 -14.65 6.90 11.34
C ASN A 63 -14.46 8.29 10.71
N ALA A 64 -15.55 9.04 10.61
CA ALA A 64 -15.55 10.36 9.96
C ALA A 64 -14.55 11.33 10.60
N LEU A 65 -14.39 11.29 11.93
CA LEU A 65 -13.44 12.17 12.62
C LEU A 65 -11.99 11.89 12.20
N VAL A 66 -11.62 10.60 12.09
CA VAL A 66 -10.27 10.23 11.64
C VAL A 66 -10.04 10.69 10.21
N ILE A 67 -11.02 10.46 9.32
CA ILE A 67 -10.95 10.85 7.91
C ILE A 67 -10.76 12.37 7.76
N ILE A 68 -11.61 13.17 8.39
CA ILE A 68 -11.55 14.63 8.32
C ILE A 68 -10.21 15.17 8.86
N LEU A 69 -9.76 14.64 10.00
CA LEU A 69 -8.45 15.03 10.57
C LEU A 69 -7.29 14.65 9.65
N THR A 70 -7.34 13.46 9.03
CA THR A 70 -6.29 13.06 8.09
C THR A 70 -6.33 13.85 6.79
N ASP A 71 -7.51 14.16 6.26
CA ASP A 71 -7.65 14.92 5.02
C ASP A 71 -7.15 16.35 5.20
N THR A 72 -7.53 17.01 6.31
CA THR A 72 -7.05 18.36 6.62
C THR A 72 -5.55 18.41 6.81
N LEU A 73 -4.98 17.47 7.56
CA LEU A 73 -3.53 17.38 7.76
C LEU A 73 -2.80 17.11 6.44
N LEU A 74 -3.30 16.18 5.62
CA LEU A 74 -2.68 15.84 4.34
C LEU A 74 -2.77 17.00 3.35
N ALA A 75 -3.88 17.73 3.31
CA ALA A 75 -4.03 18.91 2.46
C ALA A 75 -3.00 20.00 2.81
N ILE A 76 -2.76 20.25 4.11
CA ILE A 76 -1.74 21.20 4.58
C ILE A 76 -0.34 20.73 4.15
N LEU A 77 -0.03 19.45 4.33
CA LEU A 77 1.28 18.90 3.95
C LEU A 77 1.48 18.82 2.43
N LEU A 78 0.40 18.65 1.66
CA LEU A 78 0.47 18.69 0.20
C LEU A 78 0.68 20.13 -0.30
N ALA A 79 0.06 21.11 0.36
CA ALA A 79 0.29 22.51 0.06
C ALA A 79 1.75 22.93 0.32
N SER A 80 2.36 22.46 1.42
CA SER A 80 3.80 22.71 1.64
C SER A 80 4.66 22.04 0.58
N LEU A 81 4.34 20.78 0.21
CA LEU A 81 5.09 20.07 -0.83
C LEU A 81 5.00 20.77 -2.21
N TYR A 82 3.84 21.32 -2.56
CA TYR A 82 3.63 22.05 -3.82
C TYR A 82 4.52 23.29 -3.96
N LEU A 83 4.84 23.95 -2.85
CA LEU A 83 5.72 25.13 -2.85
C LEU A 83 7.21 24.75 -3.02
N ASP A 84 7.60 23.55 -2.59
CA ASP A 84 9.01 23.13 -2.49
C ASP A 84 9.48 22.16 -3.60
N THR A 85 8.57 21.62 -4.42
CA THR A 85 8.91 20.56 -5.41
C THR A 85 8.30 20.81 -6.79
N PRO A 86 8.91 20.27 -7.87
CA PRO A 86 8.34 20.39 -9.22
C PRO A 86 6.93 19.79 -9.28
N SER A 87 6.01 20.58 -9.84
CA SER A 87 4.56 20.37 -9.77
C SER A 87 4.08 18.99 -10.23
N ILE A 88 4.72 18.39 -11.24
CA ILE A 88 4.35 17.09 -11.82
C ILE A 88 4.32 15.97 -10.77
N ASN A 89 5.27 15.97 -9.82
CA ASN A 89 5.36 14.89 -8.85
C ASN A 89 4.28 15.02 -7.75
N VAL A 90 3.82 16.24 -7.46
CA VAL A 90 2.76 16.50 -6.47
C VAL A 90 1.40 16.06 -7.00
N TRP A 91 1.16 16.16 -8.30
CA TRP A 91 -0.08 15.71 -8.94
C TRP A 91 -0.36 14.23 -8.72
N LEU A 92 0.66 13.37 -8.65
CA LEU A 92 0.47 11.93 -8.43
C LEU A 92 -0.03 11.60 -7.03
N ILE A 93 0.47 12.28 -5.98
CA ILE A 93 -0.15 12.13 -4.64
C ILE A 93 -1.53 12.76 -4.63
N LEU A 94 -1.74 13.91 -5.29
CA LEU A 94 -3.05 14.56 -5.31
C LEU A 94 -4.13 13.67 -5.96
N ILE A 95 -3.80 13.01 -7.08
CA ILE A 95 -4.67 12.02 -7.72
C ILE A 95 -4.94 10.85 -6.76
N GLY A 96 -3.90 10.33 -6.09
CA GLY A 96 -4.05 9.28 -5.09
C GLY A 96 -4.95 9.70 -3.92
N PHE A 97 -4.84 10.94 -3.46
CA PHE A 97 -5.66 11.53 -2.40
C PHE A 97 -7.13 11.67 -2.80
N LEU A 98 -7.39 12.18 -4.01
CA LEU A 98 -8.74 12.29 -4.55
C LEU A 98 -9.39 10.90 -4.71
N LEU A 99 -8.65 9.94 -5.26
CA LEU A 99 -9.13 8.56 -5.41
C LEU A 99 -9.36 7.87 -4.07
N ALA A 100 -8.50 8.09 -3.06
CA ALA A 100 -8.70 7.55 -1.72
C ALA A 100 -10.02 8.07 -1.11
N ASN A 101 -10.28 9.36 -1.24
CA ASN A 101 -11.53 9.99 -0.80
C ASN A 101 -12.75 9.49 -1.58
N LEU A 102 -12.59 9.30 -2.89
CA LEU A 102 -13.64 8.72 -3.73
C LEU A 102 -13.97 7.27 -3.31
N LEU A 103 -12.98 6.49 -2.88
CA LEU A 103 -13.21 5.15 -2.32
C LEU A 103 -13.86 5.16 -0.93
N LEU A 104 -13.78 6.26 -0.17
CA LEU A 104 -14.49 6.43 1.10
C LEU A 104 -15.96 6.76 0.89
N ILE A 105 -16.30 7.43 -0.21
CA ILE A 105 -17.68 7.73 -0.60
C ILE A 105 -18.28 6.48 -1.27
N SER A 106 -18.93 5.64 -0.46
CA SER A 106 -19.33 4.28 -0.87
C SER A 106 -20.23 4.19 -2.10
N ASN A 107 -20.92 5.26 -2.46
CA ASN A 107 -21.96 5.26 -3.50
C ASN A 107 -21.46 5.69 -4.89
N LEU A 108 -20.19 6.09 -5.03
CA LEU A 108 -19.66 6.55 -6.31
C LEU A 108 -19.07 5.40 -7.16
N ILE A 109 -18.52 4.39 -6.48
CA ILE A 109 -18.01 3.15 -7.10
C ILE A 109 -18.57 1.98 -6.29
N ASP A 110 -19.67 1.41 -6.78
CA ASP A 110 -20.32 0.30 -6.10
C ASP A 110 -19.64 -1.05 -6.40
N GLU A 111 -18.85 -1.13 -7.47
CA GLU A 111 -18.25 -2.39 -7.92
C GLU A 111 -16.97 -2.74 -7.14
N PRO A 112 -16.93 -3.86 -6.40
CA PRO A 112 -15.81 -4.22 -5.52
C PRO A 112 -14.51 -4.46 -6.28
N HIS A 113 -14.57 -5.00 -7.50
CA HIS A 113 -13.41 -5.22 -8.35
C HIS A 113 -12.72 -3.90 -8.73
N CYS A 114 -13.50 -2.88 -9.09
CA CYS A 114 -12.98 -1.57 -9.44
C CYS A 114 -12.32 -0.90 -8.23
N ARG A 115 -12.99 -0.90 -7.07
CA ARG A 115 -12.43 -0.34 -5.82
C ARG A 115 -11.11 -1.00 -5.43
N TRP A 116 -11.05 -2.32 -5.58
CA TRP A 116 -9.87 -3.12 -5.28
C TRP A 116 -8.66 -2.75 -6.15
N ILE A 117 -8.88 -2.60 -7.47
CA ILE A 117 -7.83 -2.22 -8.42
C ILE A 117 -7.37 -0.78 -8.16
N ILE A 118 -8.31 0.15 -7.97
CA ILE A 118 -7.99 1.56 -7.66
C ILE A 118 -7.15 1.63 -6.39
N TYR A 119 -7.56 0.93 -5.33
CA TYR A 119 -6.80 0.88 -4.09
C TYR A 119 -5.39 0.36 -4.31
N GLY A 120 -5.24 -0.72 -5.09
CA GLY A 120 -3.93 -1.28 -5.45
C GLY A 120 -3.01 -0.27 -6.13
N PHE A 121 -3.56 0.56 -7.01
CA PHE A 121 -2.84 1.60 -7.72
C PHE A 121 -2.45 2.77 -6.82
N ILE A 122 -3.33 3.26 -5.95
CA ILE A 122 -3.06 4.44 -5.12
C ILE A 122 -2.29 4.13 -3.84
N SER A 123 -2.16 2.84 -3.49
CA SER A 123 -1.48 2.38 -2.27
C SER A 123 0.04 2.55 -2.37
N GLY A 124 0.52 3.79 -2.19
CA GLY A 124 1.93 4.13 -2.04
C GLY A 124 2.69 4.42 -3.32
N THR A 125 2.14 4.16 -4.51
CA THR A 125 2.82 4.41 -5.79
C THR A 125 3.34 5.85 -5.89
N GLY A 126 2.47 6.85 -5.72
CA GLY A 126 2.86 8.26 -5.78
C GLY A 126 3.98 8.61 -4.79
N ILE A 127 3.95 8.01 -3.59
CA ILE A 127 4.96 8.25 -2.54
C ILE A 127 6.29 7.60 -2.89
N VAL A 128 6.28 6.34 -3.34
CA VAL A 128 7.50 5.61 -3.73
C VAL A 128 8.16 6.27 -4.95
N LEU A 129 7.35 6.77 -5.89
CA LEU A 129 7.85 7.58 -6.99
C LEU A 129 8.51 8.88 -6.49
N LEU A 130 7.90 9.56 -5.51
CA LEU A 130 8.48 10.77 -4.93
C LEU A 130 9.77 10.49 -4.15
N PHE A 131 9.83 9.39 -3.40
CA PHE A 131 11.07 8.96 -2.75
C PHE A 131 12.19 8.73 -3.77
N THR A 132 11.91 7.93 -4.80
CA THR A 132 12.90 7.59 -5.84
C THR A 132 13.36 8.81 -6.62
N THR A 133 12.44 9.66 -7.08
CA THR A 133 12.79 10.88 -7.83
C THR A 133 13.51 11.93 -6.99
N THR A 134 13.17 12.05 -5.70
CA THR A 134 13.83 12.99 -4.78
C THR A 134 15.26 12.55 -4.45
N TYR A 135 15.52 11.25 -4.39
CA TYR A 135 16.83 10.72 -4.03
C TYR A 135 17.74 10.46 -5.24
N HIS A 136 17.24 9.77 -6.27
CA HIS A 136 18.04 9.38 -7.43
C HIS A 136 18.11 10.46 -8.51
N HIS A 137 17.21 11.45 -8.50
CA HIS A 137 17.07 12.49 -9.55
C HIS A 137 16.76 11.96 -10.97
N TYR A 138 16.58 10.65 -11.15
CA TYR A 138 16.12 10.02 -12.39
C TYR A 138 15.23 8.82 -12.08
N PHE A 139 14.40 8.42 -13.04
CA PHE A 139 13.50 7.27 -12.92
C PHE A 139 13.96 6.15 -13.84
N SER A 140 14.45 5.04 -13.27
CA SER A 140 14.98 3.90 -14.03
C SER A 140 13.90 2.90 -14.39
N LEU A 141 14.14 2.11 -15.45
CA LEU A 141 13.27 0.98 -15.82
C LEU A 141 13.11 -0.03 -14.66
N VAL A 142 14.18 -0.25 -13.88
CA VAL A 142 14.14 -1.09 -12.68
C VAL A 142 13.19 -0.51 -11.63
N SER A 143 13.22 0.80 -11.40
CA SER A 143 12.30 1.48 -10.47
C SER A 143 10.85 1.35 -10.93
N LEU A 144 10.60 1.44 -12.24
CA LEU A 144 9.27 1.21 -12.82
C LEU A 144 8.78 -0.22 -12.61
N MET A 145 9.67 -1.22 -12.74
CA MET A 145 9.34 -2.61 -12.50
C MET A 145 9.01 -2.88 -11.02
N TYR A 146 9.78 -2.32 -10.08
CA TYR A 146 9.47 -2.41 -8.65
C TYR A 146 8.14 -1.73 -8.30
N MET A 147 7.86 -0.57 -8.90
CA MET A 147 6.58 0.12 -8.77
C MET A 147 5.41 -0.72 -9.30
N THR A 148 5.59 -1.32 -10.47
CA THR A 148 4.59 -2.21 -11.08
C THR A 148 4.35 -3.44 -10.20
N LEU A 149 5.42 -4.04 -9.68
CA LEU A 149 5.35 -5.15 -8.74
C LEU A 149 4.63 -4.77 -7.46
N MET A 150 4.89 -3.58 -6.91
CA MET A 150 4.20 -3.06 -5.73
C MET A 150 2.69 -2.90 -6.00
N ILE A 151 2.29 -2.40 -7.17
CA ILE A 151 0.86 -2.29 -7.55
C ILE A 151 0.20 -3.68 -7.50
N PHE A 152 0.78 -4.68 -8.16
CA PHE A 152 0.21 -6.02 -8.16
C PHE A 152 0.24 -6.66 -6.77
N ALA A 153 1.28 -6.43 -5.98
CA ALA A 153 1.35 -6.89 -4.60
C ALA A 153 0.28 -6.23 -3.73
N ASN A 154 0.03 -4.93 -3.88
CA ASN A 154 -1.06 -4.24 -3.20
C ASN A 154 -2.42 -4.84 -3.60
N ILE A 155 -2.65 -5.04 -4.90
CA ILE A 155 -3.87 -5.71 -5.39
C ILE A 155 -3.99 -7.08 -4.70
N PHE A 156 -2.96 -7.91 -4.76
CA PHE A 156 -3.01 -9.25 -4.18
C PHE A 156 -3.27 -9.24 -2.66
N PHE A 157 -2.46 -8.52 -1.88
CA PHE A 157 -2.54 -8.57 -0.42
C PHE A 157 -3.71 -7.75 0.15
N PHE A 158 -4.26 -6.76 -0.56
CA PHE A 158 -5.48 -6.04 -0.11
C PHE A 158 -6.79 -6.65 -0.61
N TYR A 159 -6.76 -7.86 -1.18
CA TYR A 159 -7.94 -8.62 -1.56
C TYR A 159 -9.03 -8.65 -0.48
N TYR A 160 -8.63 -8.85 0.78
CA TYR A 160 -9.55 -9.01 1.90
C TYR A 160 -10.44 -7.79 2.19
N ALA A 161 -9.98 -6.58 1.83
CA ALA A 161 -10.65 -5.33 2.16
C ALA A 161 -11.86 -5.06 1.27
N PHE A 162 -11.87 -5.60 0.05
CA PHE A 162 -12.88 -5.27 -0.96
C PHE A 162 -13.69 -6.49 -1.41
N MET A 163 -13.08 -7.67 -1.43
CA MET A 163 -13.72 -8.88 -1.96
C MET A 163 -14.49 -9.63 -0.88
N LYS A 164 -15.80 -9.80 -1.13
CA LYS A 164 -16.72 -10.54 -0.24
C LYS A 164 -16.99 -11.97 -0.70
N GLN A 165 -16.79 -12.25 -1.99
CA GLN A 165 -16.90 -13.59 -2.57
C GLN A 165 -15.53 -14.10 -2.94
N ASN A 166 -15.34 -15.41 -2.80
CA ASN A 166 -14.07 -16.05 -3.13
C ASN A 166 -13.90 -16.12 -4.66
N ASN A 167 -12.98 -15.33 -5.20
CA ASN A 167 -12.59 -15.32 -6.60
C ASN A 167 -11.13 -15.77 -6.73
N GLN A 168 -10.93 -17.08 -6.61
CA GLN A 168 -9.60 -17.72 -6.68
C GLN A 168 -8.90 -17.45 -8.01
N LEU A 169 -9.63 -17.41 -9.12
CA LEU A 169 -9.05 -17.18 -10.44
C LEU A 169 -8.36 -15.81 -10.49
N SER A 170 -8.99 -14.76 -9.97
CA SER A 170 -8.36 -13.43 -9.90
C SER A 170 -7.07 -13.42 -9.07
N MET A 171 -7.06 -14.11 -7.92
CA MET A 171 -5.85 -14.22 -7.08
C MET A 171 -4.73 -15.01 -7.79
N ILE A 172 -5.07 -16.08 -8.50
CA ILE A 172 -4.10 -16.87 -9.27
C ILE A 172 -3.50 -16.03 -10.40
N VAL A 173 -4.33 -15.33 -11.18
CA VAL A 173 -3.85 -14.46 -12.27
C VAL A 173 -2.90 -13.39 -11.75
N VAL A 174 -3.27 -12.70 -10.67
CA VAL A 174 -2.40 -11.68 -10.06
C VAL A 174 -1.11 -12.31 -9.50
N SER A 175 -1.18 -13.50 -8.90
CA SER A 175 0.03 -14.23 -8.43
C SER A 175 0.99 -14.55 -9.57
N VAL A 176 0.46 -15.01 -10.71
CA VAL A 176 1.26 -15.31 -11.91
C VAL A 176 1.94 -14.04 -12.43
N LEU A 177 1.22 -12.92 -12.50
CA LEU A 177 1.79 -11.63 -12.90
C LEU A 177 2.91 -11.17 -11.96
N ILE A 178 2.72 -11.32 -10.64
CA ILE A 178 3.76 -11.04 -9.64
C ILE A 178 4.99 -11.90 -9.89
N LEU A 179 4.82 -13.21 -10.09
CA LEU A 179 5.94 -14.12 -10.33
C LEU A 179 6.68 -13.81 -11.64
N MET A 180 5.97 -13.44 -12.71
CA MET A 180 6.58 -13.02 -13.97
C MET A 180 7.43 -11.75 -13.80
N LEU A 181 6.92 -10.76 -13.06
CA LEU A 181 7.66 -9.54 -12.74
C LEU A 181 8.89 -9.83 -11.88
N CYS A 182 8.76 -10.69 -10.86
CA CYS A 182 9.89 -11.13 -10.03
C CYS A 182 10.96 -11.86 -10.86
N PHE A 183 10.55 -12.69 -11.82
CA PHE A 183 11.47 -13.37 -12.74
C PHE A 183 12.22 -12.37 -13.64
N THR A 184 11.51 -11.34 -14.12
CA THR A 184 12.11 -10.29 -14.96
C THR A 184 13.06 -9.39 -14.16
N LEU A 185 12.81 -9.20 -12.87
CA LEU A 185 13.73 -8.55 -11.93
C LEU A 185 14.95 -9.41 -11.55
N ALA A 186 15.11 -10.59 -12.15
CA ALA A 186 16.21 -11.53 -11.90
C ALA A 186 16.38 -11.87 -10.40
N ILE A 187 15.28 -11.96 -9.65
CA ILE A 187 15.30 -12.38 -8.25
C ILE A 187 15.84 -13.82 -8.17
N SER A 188 16.67 -14.09 -7.16
CA SER A 188 17.32 -15.39 -7.01
C SER A 188 16.32 -16.54 -6.92
N PHE A 189 16.68 -17.70 -7.46
CA PHE A 189 15.80 -18.88 -7.51
C PHE A 189 15.24 -19.27 -6.14
N PHE A 190 16.08 -19.23 -5.09
CA PHE A 190 15.64 -19.52 -3.73
C PHE A 190 14.59 -18.52 -3.22
N LYS A 191 14.79 -17.21 -3.47
CA LYS A 191 13.80 -16.18 -3.13
C LYS A 191 12.50 -16.34 -3.92
N MET A 192 12.59 -16.73 -5.20
CA MET A 192 11.42 -17.04 -6.02
C MET A 192 10.56 -18.17 -5.42
N ILE A 193 11.17 -19.24 -4.93
CA ILE A 193 10.46 -20.33 -4.24
C ILE A 193 9.73 -19.81 -2.99
N LEU A 194 10.41 -19.02 -2.17
CA LEU A 194 9.82 -18.45 -0.96
C LEU A 194 8.67 -17.49 -1.29
N ILE A 195 8.83 -16.63 -2.30
CA ILE A 195 7.78 -15.74 -2.80
C ILE A 195 6.57 -16.54 -3.27
N ALA A 196 6.77 -17.58 -4.09
CA ALA A 196 5.69 -18.45 -4.54
C ALA A 196 4.97 -19.13 -3.35
N GLY A 197 5.72 -19.56 -2.34
CA GLY A 197 5.18 -20.11 -1.09
C GLY A 197 4.30 -19.11 -0.34
N ILE A 198 4.72 -17.84 -0.22
CA ILE A 198 3.93 -16.78 0.44
C ILE A 198 2.64 -16.50 -0.35
N LEU A 199 2.73 -16.38 -1.68
CA LEU A 199 1.56 -16.14 -2.53
C LEU A 199 0.56 -17.29 -2.44
N ALA A 200 1.04 -18.54 -2.55
CA ALA A 200 0.21 -19.73 -2.43
C ALA A 200 -0.43 -19.85 -1.05
N PHE A 201 0.34 -19.60 0.02
CA PHE A 201 -0.16 -19.59 1.39
C PHE A 201 -1.29 -18.56 1.56
N TYR A 202 -1.09 -17.32 1.09
CA TYR A 202 -2.08 -16.27 1.23
C TYR A 202 -3.35 -16.56 0.41
N ALA A 203 -3.21 -17.00 -0.84
CA ALA A 203 -4.35 -17.39 -1.69
C ALA A 203 -5.15 -18.55 -1.06
N TYR A 204 -4.47 -19.56 -0.52
CA TYR A 204 -5.10 -20.66 0.18
C TYR A 204 -5.80 -20.19 1.46
N PHE A 205 -5.15 -19.35 2.27
CA PHE A 205 -5.73 -18.80 3.49
C PHE A 205 -7.01 -18.03 3.20
N GLU A 206 -7.01 -17.13 2.20
CA GLU A 206 -8.18 -16.37 1.78
C GLU A 206 -9.31 -17.27 1.23
N SER A 207 -8.97 -18.43 0.65
CA SER A 207 -9.97 -19.41 0.20
C SER A 207 -10.74 -20.09 1.35
N ARG A 208 -10.13 -20.17 2.54
CA ARG A 208 -10.65 -20.95 3.68
C ARG A 208 -11.25 -20.08 4.78
N VAL A 209 -10.78 -18.85 4.94
CA VAL A 209 -11.19 -17.98 6.05
C VAL A 209 -12.52 -17.30 5.76
N ASN A 210 -13.41 -17.30 6.76
CA ASN A 210 -14.68 -16.60 6.69
C ASN A 210 -14.46 -15.09 6.49
N PHE A 211 -15.12 -14.53 5.47
CA PHE A 211 -15.04 -13.11 5.11
C PHE A 211 -15.39 -12.16 6.28
N ARG A 212 -16.18 -12.62 7.26
CA ARG A 212 -16.54 -11.85 8.46
C ARG A 212 -15.35 -11.61 9.41
N ASN A 213 -14.30 -12.43 9.35
CA ASN A 213 -13.13 -12.31 10.21
C ASN A 213 -12.12 -11.29 9.67
N PHE A 214 -12.56 -10.03 9.51
CA PHE A 214 -11.79 -8.95 8.91
C PHE A 214 -10.41 -8.78 9.56
N GLU A 215 -10.33 -8.70 10.89
CA GLU A 215 -9.06 -8.47 11.59
C GLU A 215 -8.04 -9.59 11.36
N LYS A 216 -8.49 -10.85 11.35
CA LYS A 216 -7.62 -11.99 11.08
C LYS A 216 -7.05 -11.93 9.65
N ARG A 217 -7.90 -11.62 8.67
CA ARG A 217 -7.50 -11.48 7.26
C ARG A 217 -6.52 -10.33 7.07
N ALA A 218 -6.82 -9.17 7.66
CA ALA A 218 -5.96 -8.00 7.60
C ALA A 218 -4.58 -8.24 8.23
N ASN A 219 -4.52 -8.94 9.36
CA ASN A 219 -3.25 -9.25 10.02
C ASN A 219 -2.39 -10.23 9.19
N VAL A 220 -2.99 -11.30 8.67
CA VAL A 220 -2.27 -12.26 7.82
C VAL A 220 -1.81 -11.60 6.53
N SER A 221 -2.66 -10.80 5.89
CA SER A 221 -2.29 -9.97 4.73
C SER A 221 -1.08 -9.09 5.02
N THR A 222 -1.10 -8.34 6.13
CA THR A 222 -0.02 -7.41 6.49
C THR A 222 1.31 -8.15 6.69
N VAL A 223 1.29 -9.27 7.41
CA VAL A 223 2.50 -10.09 7.66
C VAL A 223 3.01 -10.71 6.36
N SER A 224 2.13 -11.31 5.55
CA SER A 224 2.51 -11.89 4.26
C SER A 224 3.06 -10.84 3.30
N PHE A 225 2.48 -9.63 3.28
CA PHE A 225 2.95 -8.55 2.42
C PHE A 225 4.32 -8.02 2.89
N LEU A 226 4.54 -7.88 4.19
CA LEU A 226 5.86 -7.53 4.73
C LEU A 226 6.93 -8.56 4.35
N LEU A 227 6.65 -9.84 4.57
CA LEU A 227 7.58 -10.93 4.22
C LEU A 227 7.89 -10.95 2.72
N PHE A 228 6.85 -10.80 1.89
CA PHE A 228 7.00 -10.67 0.44
C PHE A 228 7.90 -9.48 0.08
N SER A 229 7.62 -8.30 0.64
CA SER A 229 8.37 -7.07 0.35
C SER A 229 9.83 -7.17 0.76
N MET A 230 10.11 -7.80 1.92
CA MET A 230 11.47 -8.08 2.36
C MET A 230 12.21 -8.99 1.38
N LEU A 231 11.59 -10.10 0.93
CA LEU A 231 12.24 -11.03 -0.01
C LEU A 231 12.49 -10.43 -1.40
N VAL A 232 11.63 -9.51 -1.83
CA VAL A 232 11.73 -8.87 -3.14
C VAL A 232 12.77 -7.73 -3.13
N CYS A 233 12.83 -6.96 -2.06
CA CYS A 233 13.63 -5.72 -2.01
C CYS A 233 14.98 -5.88 -1.28
N PHE A 234 15.18 -6.94 -0.48
CA PHE A 234 16.44 -7.33 0.15
C PHE A 234 16.86 -8.71 -0.34
#